data_AF-A2E047-F1
#
_entry.id   AF-A2E047-F1
#
_cell.length_a   1.000
_cell.length_b   1.000
_cell.length_c   1.000
_cell.angle_alpha   90.00
_cell.angle_beta   90.00
_cell.angle_gamma   90.00
#
_symmetry.space_group_name_H-M   'P 1'
#
loop_
_entity.id
_entity.type
_entity.pdbx_description
1 polymer ?
#
loop_
_entity_poly.entity_id
_entity_poly.type
_entity_poly.pdbx_seq_one_letter_code
_entity_poly.pdbx_strand_id
1 'polypeptide(L)'
;MAEEDAESPHAVKTPNAFILFSNEVRREISSKLPFSQISVEISNRWKQLDETSKQRYKNRAKELREKELSKNTEAKIKYKKKEDRIQDKIVKNFLDIDSFSSLFDLASKTPAKSKKNRPTVPKFLHLNPKKPPKRQHQPQ
;
A
#
# COMPACT_ATOMS: atom_id res chain seq x y z
N MET A 1 1.39 -6.37 15.85
CA MET A 1 1.27 -7.10 14.56
C MET A 1 0.28 -6.33 13.71
N ALA A 2 0.74 -5.28 13.06
CA ALA A 2 -0.01 -4.49 12.10
C ALA A 2 1.06 -3.99 11.13
N GLU A 3 1.25 -4.71 10.03
CA GLU A 3 2.16 -4.28 8.98
C GLU A 3 1.56 -3.02 8.33
N GLU A 4 2.38 -1.97 8.30
CA GLU A 4 2.04 -0.75 7.59
C GLU A 4 2.28 -0.97 6.10
N ASP A 5 1.20 -1.21 5.38
CA ASP A 5 1.15 -1.14 3.93
C ASP A 5 1.55 0.28 3.49
N ALA A 6 2.74 0.40 2.88
CA ALA A 6 3.17 1.57 2.13
C ALA A 6 2.34 1.68 0.83
N GLU A 7 1.06 1.97 1.00
CA GLU A 7 0.10 2.14 -0.08
C GLU A 7 0.29 3.54 -0.69
N SER A 8 0.37 3.61 -2.02
CA SER A 8 0.48 4.85 -2.80
C SER A 8 -0.43 5.97 -2.24
N PRO A 9 0.01 7.25 -2.22
CA PRO A 9 -0.73 8.36 -1.60
C PRO A 9 -2.16 8.60 -2.13
N HIS A 10 -2.58 7.90 -3.19
CA HIS A 10 -3.91 7.97 -3.78
C HIS A 10 -4.68 6.63 -3.83
N ALA A 11 -4.24 5.61 -3.11
CA ALA A 11 -4.94 4.33 -3.09
C ALA A 11 -6.32 4.45 -2.41
N VAL A 12 -7.36 4.14 -3.17
CA VAL A 12 -8.75 4.17 -2.70
C VAL A 12 -8.94 3.03 -1.70
N LYS A 13 -9.13 3.39 -0.43
CA LYS A 13 -9.32 2.42 0.66
C LYS A 13 -10.70 1.77 0.56
N THR A 14 -10.75 0.47 0.87
CA THR A 14 -12.01 -0.27 0.94
C THR A 14 -12.91 0.30 2.05
N PRO A 15 -14.22 0.52 1.80
CA PRO A 15 -15.12 1.11 2.79
C PRO A 15 -15.29 0.18 4.00
N ASN A 16 -15.18 0.73 5.20
CA ASN A 16 -15.46 0.00 6.44
C ASN A 16 -16.99 -0.07 6.72
N ALA A 17 -17.39 -0.81 7.75
CA ALA A 17 -18.79 -1.01 8.12
C ALA A 17 -19.55 0.32 8.35
N PHE A 18 -18.91 1.27 9.03
CA PHE A 18 -19.49 2.58 9.27
C PHE A 18 -19.65 3.39 7.99
N ILE A 19 -18.69 3.32 7.04
CA ILE A 19 -18.80 4.02 5.75
C ILE A 19 -19.99 3.49 4.96
N LEU A 20 -20.19 2.16 4.91
CA LEU A 20 -21.35 1.55 4.25
C LEU A 20 -22.66 2.07 4.84
N PHE A 21 -22.80 2.02 6.16
CA PHE A 21 -23.97 2.56 6.86
C PHE A 21 -24.16 4.07 6.62
N SER A 22 -23.08 4.84 6.72
CA SER A 22 -23.12 6.30 6.55
C SER A 22 -23.59 6.70 5.16
N ASN A 23 -23.24 5.91 4.13
CA ASN A 23 -23.66 6.17 2.75
C ASN A 23 -25.16 5.92 2.57
N GLU A 24 -25.71 4.89 3.21
CA GLU A 24 -27.15 4.60 3.19
C GLU A 24 -27.92 5.72 3.90
N VAL A 25 -27.56 6.04 5.14
CA VAL A 25 -28.23 7.09 5.93
C VAL A 25 -28.08 8.47 5.30
N ARG A 26 -26.90 8.82 4.79
CA ARG A 26 -26.64 10.12 4.14
C ARG A 26 -27.60 10.32 2.97
N ARG A 27 -27.93 9.29 2.19
CA ARG A 27 -28.91 9.42 1.10
C ARG A 27 -30.29 9.81 1.63
N GLU A 28 -30.72 9.24 2.75
CA GLU A 28 -32.01 9.51 3.37
C GLU A 28 -32.11 10.92 3.99
N ILE A 29 -31.02 11.41 4.59
CA ILE A 29 -31.02 12.68 5.34
C ILE A 29 -30.44 13.86 4.56
N SER A 30 -29.79 13.61 3.41
CA SER A 30 -29.14 14.65 2.60
C SER A 30 -30.07 15.75 2.11
N SER A 31 -31.34 15.44 1.89
CA SER A 31 -32.36 16.41 1.49
C SER A 31 -33.01 17.15 2.66
N LYS A 32 -32.83 16.65 3.89
CA LYS A 32 -33.55 17.15 5.08
C LYS A 32 -32.70 18.04 5.97
N LEU A 33 -31.39 17.80 6.00
CA LEU A 33 -30.47 18.45 6.93
C LEU A 33 -29.29 19.08 6.20
N PRO A 34 -28.75 20.20 6.71
CA PRO A 34 -27.53 20.79 6.18
C PRO A 34 -26.35 19.84 6.37
N PHE A 35 -25.38 19.90 5.47
CA PHE A 35 -24.21 19.01 5.46
C PHE A 35 -23.46 18.95 6.81
N SER A 36 -23.41 20.06 7.54
CA SER A 36 -22.78 20.14 8.87
C SER A 36 -23.46 19.26 9.91
N GLN A 37 -24.77 19.05 9.84
CA GLN A 37 -25.54 18.27 10.82
C GLN A 37 -25.66 16.79 10.43
N ILE A 38 -25.55 16.46 9.13
CA ILE A 38 -25.62 15.09 8.61
C ILE A 38 -24.65 14.16 9.34
N SER A 39 -23.40 14.58 9.53
CA SER A 39 -22.37 13.74 10.16
C SER A 39 -22.67 13.44 11.63
N VAL A 40 -23.26 14.40 12.35
CA VAL A 40 -23.66 14.25 13.75
C VAL A 40 -24.80 13.23 13.84
N GLU A 41 -25.82 13.39 12.99
CA GLU A 41 -26.98 12.51 12.94
C GLU A 41 -26.58 11.05 12.61
N ILE A 42 -25.72 10.85 11.60
CA ILE A 42 -25.20 9.52 11.26
C ILE A 42 -24.47 8.88 12.45
N SER A 43 -23.63 9.66 13.13
CA SER A 43 -22.86 9.17 14.28
C SER A 43 -23.77 8.75 15.44
N ASN A 44 -24.85 9.49 15.67
CA ASN A 44 -25.85 9.18 16.69
C ASN A 44 -26.61 7.89 16.35
N ARG A 45 -27.10 7.76 15.10
CA ARG A 45 -27.81 6.55 14.65
C ARG A 45 -26.92 5.32 14.69
N TRP A 46 -25.63 5.44 14.32
CA TRP A 46 -24.70 4.32 14.41
C TRP A 46 -24.52 3.83 15.85
N LYS A 47 -24.43 4.75 16.82
CA LYS A 47 -24.33 4.38 18.24
C LYS A 47 -25.57 3.64 18.72
N GLN A 48 -26.75 4.12 18.33
CA GLN A 48 -28.06 3.54 18.69
C GLN A 48 -28.38 2.21 17.97
N LEU A 49 -27.66 1.88 16.89
CA LEU A 49 -27.89 0.66 16.12
C LEU A 49 -27.59 -0.60 16.95
N ASP A 50 -28.43 -1.62 16.84
CA ASP A 50 -28.21 -2.93 17.46
C ASP A 50 -26.95 -3.61 16.94
N GLU A 51 -26.34 -4.46 17.78
CA GLU A 51 -25.11 -5.16 17.40
C GLU A 51 -25.34 -6.14 16.24
N THR A 52 -26.53 -6.74 16.13
CA THR A 52 -26.93 -7.60 14.98
C THR A 52 -26.90 -6.82 13.66
N SER A 53 -27.46 -5.62 13.66
CA SER A 53 -27.46 -4.72 12.52
C SER A 53 -26.04 -4.24 12.20
N LYS A 54 -25.23 -3.91 13.23
CA LYS A 54 -23.81 -3.56 13.05
C LYS A 54 -23.02 -4.72 12.46
N GLN A 55 -23.28 -5.95 12.89
CA GLN A 55 -22.64 -7.16 12.36
C GLN A 55 -22.93 -7.37 10.88
N ARG A 56 -24.15 -7.11 10.42
CA ARG A 56 -24.48 -7.14 8.98
C ARG A 56 -23.56 -6.22 8.16
N TYR A 57 -23.33 -4.99 8.62
CA TYR A 57 -22.42 -4.06 7.95
C TYR A 57 -20.95 -4.48 8.08
N LYS A 58 -20.54 -5.06 9.21
CA LYS A 58 -19.20 -5.63 9.39
C LYS A 58 -18.93 -6.78 8.41
N ASN A 59 -19.89 -7.67 8.21
CA ASN A 59 -19.78 -8.78 7.27
C ASN A 59 -19.67 -8.28 5.83
N ARG A 60 -20.54 -7.36 5.40
CA ARG A 60 -20.44 -6.72 4.07
C ARG A 60 -19.08 -6.03 3.86
N ALA A 61 -18.59 -5.31 4.86
CA ALA A 61 -17.29 -4.65 4.77
C ALA A 61 -16.13 -5.66 4.67
N LYS A 62 -16.24 -6.82 5.33
CA LYS A 62 -15.27 -7.91 5.22
C LYS A 62 -15.27 -8.51 3.80
N GLU A 63 -16.46 -8.81 3.26
CA GLU A 63 -16.61 -9.33 1.90
C GLU A 63 -16.03 -8.37 0.85
N LEU A 64 -16.28 -7.07 0.99
CA LEU A 64 -15.72 -6.06 0.08
C LEU A 64 -14.18 -6.01 0.18
N ARG A 65 -13.63 -6.09 1.38
CA ARG A 65 -12.17 -6.12 1.56
C ARG A 65 -11.55 -7.34 0.89
N GLU A 66 -12.16 -8.51 1.06
CA GLU A 66 -11.69 -9.76 0.45
C GLU A 66 -11.79 -9.72 -1.08
N LYS A 67 -12.86 -9.14 -1.61
CA LYS A 67 -13.04 -8.94 -3.05
C LYS A 67 -12.00 -7.98 -3.65
N GLU A 68 -11.64 -6.91 -2.95
CA GLU A 68 -10.62 -5.98 -3.44
C GLU A 68 -9.22 -6.58 -3.31
N LEU A 69 -8.94 -7.35 -2.25
CA LEU A 69 -7.68 -8.06 -2.10
C LEU A 69 -7.47 -9.09 -3.21
N SER A 70 -8.50 -9.89 -3.52
CA SER A 70 -8.45 -10.89 -4.62
C SER A 70 -8.22 -10.23 -5.99
N LYS A 71 -8.89 -9.12 -6.30
CA LYS A 71 -8.61 -8.37 -7.53
C LYS A 71 -7.16 -7.86 -7.58
N ASN A 72 -6.65 -7.34 -6.46
CA ASN A 72 -5.28 -6.83 -6.38
C ASN A 72 -4.26 -7.98 -6.56
N THR A 73 -4.49 -9.15 -5.97
CA THR A 73 -3.62 -10.32 -6.15
C THR A 73 -3.67 -10.86 -7.58
N GLU A 74 -4.87 -10.98 -8.18
CA GLU A 74 -5.02 -11.36 -9.58
C GLU A 74 -4.29 -10.41 -10.53
N ALA A 75 -4.40 -9.10 -10.29
CA ALA A 75 -3.67 -8.10 -11.06
C ALA A 75 -2.16 -8.31 -10.92
N LYS A 76 -1.63 -8.46 -9.70
CA LYS A 76 -0.21 -8.72 -9.43
C LYS A 76 0.28 -10.00 -10.15
N ILE A 77 -0.49 -11.09 -10.10
CA ILE A 77 -0.16 -12.36 -10.78
C ILE A 77 -0.10 -12.16 -12.31
N LYS A 78 -1.04 -11.40 -12.88
CA LYS A 78 -1.07 -11.10 -14.31
C LYS A 78 0.15 -10.28 -14.75
N TYR A 79 0.58 -9.29 -13.96
CA TYR A 79 1.79 -8.53 -14.25
C TYR A 79 3.03 -9.42 -14.19
N LYS A 80 3.16 -10.26 -13.16
CA LYS A 80 4.29 -11.18 -13.03
C LYS A 80 4.37 -12.16 -14.21
N LYS A 81 3.25 -12.76 -14.61
CA LYS A 81 3.19 -13.64 -15.79
C LYS A 81 3.54 -12.91 -17.10
N LYS A 82 3.25 -11.61 -17.21
CA LYS A 82 3.64 -10.81 -18.37
C LYS A 82 5.15 -10.53 -18.38
N GLU A 83 5.74 -10.22 -17.23
CA GLU A 83 7.19 -10.08 -17.06
C GLU A 83 7.92 -11.39 -17.40
N ASP A 84 7.46 -12.51 -16.85
CA ASP A 84 8.04 -13.83 -17.13
C ASP A 84 7.94 -14.17 -18.62
N ARG A 85 6.83 -13.84 -19.30
CA ARG A 85 6.70 -13.99 -20.76
C ARG A 85 7.64 -13.08 -21.56
N ILE A 86 7.97 -11.90 -21.06
CA ILE A 86 8.92 -10.99 -21.72
C ILE A 86 10.34 -11.54 -21.53
N GLN A 87 10.67 -12.01 -20.32
CA GLN A 87 11.95 -12.69 -20.04
C GLN A 87 12.09 -13.97 -20.87
N ASP A 88 11.05 -14.80 -20.95
CA ASP A 88 11.04 -16.01 -21.79
C ASP A 88 11.24 -15.67 -23.27
N LYS A 89 10.68 -14.55 -23.76
CA LYS A 89 10.92 -14.09 -25.14
C LYS A 89 12.33 -13.55 -25.32
N ILE A 90 12.89 -12.86 -24.33
CA ILE A 90 14.29 -12.40 -24.37
C ILE A 90 15.23 -13.60 -24.36
N VAL A 91 15.00 -14.58 -23.49
CA VAL A 91 15.78 -15.82 -23.40
C VAL A 91 15.62 -16.66 -24.66
N LYS A 92 14.40 -16.83 -25.19
CA LYS A 92 14.19 -17.55 -26.46
C LYS A 92 14.81 -16.84 -27.66
N ASN A 93 14.70 -15.51 -27.75
CA ASN A 93 15.38 -14.73 -28.78
C ASN A 93 16.91 -14.73 -28.61
N PHE A 94 17.42 -15.00 -27.41
CA PHE A 94 18.86 -15.16 -27.13
C PHE A 94 19.34 -16.61 -27.36
N LEU A 95 18.43 -17.59 -27.37
CA LEU A 95 18.71 -19.01 -27.60
C LEU A 95 18.74 -19.42 -29.09
N ASP A 96 18.48 -18.49 -30.02
CA ASP A 96 18.74 -18.67 -31.47
C ASP A 96 20.15 -18.18 -31.87
N ILE A 97 21.02 -17.86 -30.91
CA ILE A 97 22.41 -17.47 -31.16
C ILE A 97 23.32 -18.54 -30.55
N ASP A 98 23.70 -19.52 -31.36
CA ASP A 98 24.83 -20.45 -31.14
C ASP A 98 26.20 -19.72 -31.07
N SER A 99 26.25 -18.53 -30.46
CA SER A 99 27.43 -17.66 -30.42
C SER A 99 27.42 -16.74 -29.20
N PHE A 100 27.11 -17.27 -28.01
CA PHE A 100 27.45 -16.58 -26.75
C PHE A 100 28.04 -17.49 -25.66
N SER A 101 28.41 -18.75 -25.94
CA SER A 101 29.28 -19.49 -25.02
C SER A 101 30.73 -18.98 -25.07
N SER A 102 31.17 -18.44 -26.21
CA SER A 102 32.54 -17.92 -26.38
C SER A 102 32.83 -16.60 -25.63
N LEU A 103 31.82 -15.91 -25.10
CA LEU A 103 32.00 -14.68 -24.30
C LEU A 103 32.10 -14.93 -22.80
N PHE A 104 31.65 -16.10 -22.33
CA PHE A 104 31.86 -16.52 -20.94
C PHE A 104 33.20 -17.27 -20.77
N ASP A 105 33.68 -17.97 -21.79
CA ASP A 105 34.96 -18.69 -21.74
C ASP A 105 36.21 -17.79 -21.76
N LEU A 106 36.10 -16.53 -22.19
CA LEU A 106 37.23 -15.58 -22.18
C LEU A 106 37.50 -14.97 -20.78
N ALA A 107 36.59 -15.12 -19.82
CA ALA A 107 36.77 -14.60 -18.46
C ALA A 107 37.62 -15.51 -17.54
N SER A 108 38.09 -16.65 -18.03
CA SER A 108 38.90 -17.60 -17.24
C SER A 108 40.40 -17.23 -17.15
N LYS A 109 40.84 -16.10 -17.71
CA LYS A 109 42.25 -15.68 -17.70
C LYS A 109 42.46 -14.27 -17.15
N THR A 110 42.30 -14.11 -15.84
CA THR A 110 42.95 -13.00 -15.10
C THR A 110 43.67 -13.53 -13.86
N PRO A 111 44.97 -13.24 -13.67
CA PRO A 111 45.74 -13.66 -12.51
C PRO A 111 45.36 -12.88 -11.25
N ALA A 112 45.62 -13.50 -10.11
CA ALA A 112 45.19 -13.10 -8.78
C ALA A 112 45.94 -11.88 -8.19
N LYS A 113 45.20 -11.18 -7.30
CA LYS A 113 45.63 -10.31 -6.16
C LYS A 113 45.92 -8.82 -6.43
N SER A 114 45.08 -7.93 -5.88
CA SER A 114 45.53 -6.81 -5.03
C SER A 114 44.41 -6.13 -4.22
N LYS A 115 44.64 -6.11 -2.91
CA LYS A 115 44.11 -5.37 -1.74
C LYS A 115 43.04 -4.27 -1.89
N LYS A 116 41.97 -4.45 -1.09
CA LYS A 116 41.22 -3.47 -0.26
C LYS A 116 41.28 -1.99 -0.65
N ASN A 117 40.16 -1.45 -1.15
CA ASN A 117 39.71 -0.10 -0.85
C ASN A 117 38.17 -0.09 -0.74
N ARG A 118 37.67 -0.08 0.49
CA ARG A 118 36.26 0.19 0.79
C ARG A 118 36.07 1.71 0.68
N PRO A 119 35.14 2.24 -0.13
CA PRO A 119 34.84 3.66 -0.07
C PRO A 119 34.16 3.95 1.28
N THR A 120 34.82 4.78 2.09
CA THR A 120 34.27 5.30 3.33
C THR A 120 33.10 6.22 2.97
N VAL A 121 31.88 5.78 3.28
CA VAL A 121 30.68 6.64 3.19
C VAL A 121 30.84 7.77 4.21
N PRO A 122 30.64 9.06 3.84
CA PRO A 122 30.70 10.15 4.80
C PRO A 122 29.66 9.92 5.89
N LYS A 123 30.11 9.94 7.14
CA LYS A 123 29.27 9.90 8.33
C LYS A 123 28.42 11.17 8.33
N PHE A 124 27.19 11.11 7.83
CA PHE A 124 26.24 12.21 7.95
C PHE A 124 26.12 12.56 9.43
N LEU A 125 26.57 13.77 9.76
CA LEU A 125 26.42 14.36 11.09
C LEU A 125 24.94 14.35 11.46
N HIS A 126 24.65 13.83 12.64
CA HIS A 126 23.33 13.80 13.23
C HIS A 126 22.91 15.25 13.51
N LEU A 127 22.20 15.87 12.57
CA LEU A 127 21.46 17.09 12.85
C LEU A 127 20.26 16.72 13.72
N ASN A 128 20.42 16.92 15.02
CA ASN A 128 19.36 16.86 16.01
C ASN A 128 18.16 17.71 15.56
N PRO A 129 16.94 17.16 15.43
CA PRO A 129 15.76 17.99 15.38
C PRO A 129 15.56 18.61 16.77
N LYS A 130 15.79 19.92 16.88
CA LYS A 130 15.37 20.71 18.04
C LYS A 130 13.88 20.47 18.26
N LYS A 131 13.52 19.91 19.41
CA LYS A 131 12.11 19.78 19.85
C LYS A 131 11.46 21.16 19.82
N PRO A 132 10.23 21.32 19.27
CA PRO A 132 9.51 22.58 19.38
C PRO A 132 9.15 22.86 20.84
N PRO A 133 9.18 24.14 21.29
CA PRO A 133 8.86 24.49 22.66
C PRO A 133 7.38 24.19 22.98
N LYS A 134 7.14 23.63 24.17
CA LYS A 134 5.80 23.39 24.71
C LYS A 134 5.06 24.73 24.83
N ARG A 135 3.91 24.87 24.15
CA ARG A 135 2.96 25.95 24.44
C ARG A 135 2.47 25.79 25.87
N GLN A 136 2.84 26.72 26.74
CA GLN A 136 2.21 26.87 28.05
C GLN A 136 0.86 27.54 27.83
N HIS A 137 -0.22 26.87 28.20
CA HIS A 137 -1.53 27.51 28.34
C HIS A 137 -1.50 28.32 29.63
N GLN A 138 -1.58 29.65 29.53
CA GLN A 138 -2.00 30.47 30.66
C GLN A 138 -3.53 30.46 30.71
N PRO A 139 -4.16 30.08 31.83
CA PRO A 139 -5.58 30.36 32.04
C PRO A 139 -5.74 31.86 32.29
N GLN A 140 -6.76 32.46 31.69
CA GLN A 140 -7.34 33.70 32.21
C GLN A 140 -8.46 33.37 33.17
#